data_AF-X1B4P8-F1
#
_entry.id   AF-X1B4P8-F1
#
_cell.length_a   1.000
_cell.length_b   1.000
_cell.length_c   1.000
_cell.angle_alpha   90.00
_cell.angle_beta   90.00
_cell.angle_gamma   90.00
#
_symmetry.space_group_name_H-M   'P 1'
#
loop_
_entity.id
_entity.type
_entity.pdbx_description
1 polymer ?
#
loop_
_entity_poly.entity_id
_entity_poly.type
_entity_poly.pdbx_seq_one_letter_code
_entity_poly.pdbx_strand_id
1 'polypeptide(L)'
;LPILLVIVTIFTLFIPLSFTLTVIFYSILAIYLFNSIMLFLGANSTESSLKMRLNFERKRGRPIDSLDGFDLLSNNVKRVTNLLKIIALICLVALALFVVMLYMGDLNLGFAAAGFSLVGFGLALLIRSLNLNIHDVNGLQDFYKPTTHQIFLDNFFGEILSNHLDPVTFLKWDEYLVELNKILTPTFIQKVKEQEEDELPITFAIEKILFLYYLKFQEVLTEEQFIQELKEVIDVDSDNFNVEKGIFMEGGWYFSANDIYKLFNYIKKFNPGFFNIIDRLQLELADNIERISKDPIYMDSTAQEVVYLNSELNIFCFLF
;
A
#
# COMPACT_ATOMS: atom_id res chain seq x y z
N LEU A 1 22.47 13.68 3.30
CA LEU A 1 23.52 13.90 2.29
C LEU A 1 23.59 15.34 1.74
N PRO A 2 22.48 15.96 1.31
CA PRO A 2 22.51 17.34 0.77
C PRO A 2 23.04 18.37 1.77
N ILE A 3 22.64 18.25 3.04
CA ILE A 3 23.12 19.08 4.15
C ILE A 3 24.64 18.92 4.36
N LEU A 4 25.16 17.69 4.26
CA LEU A 4 26.60 17.43 4.34
C LEU A 4 27.35 18.12 3.20
N LEU A 5 26.81 18.10 1.99
CA LEU A 5 27.40 18.76 0.83
C LEU A 5 27.43 20.29 1.02
N VAL A 6 26.36 20.88 1.57
CA VAL A 6 26.32 22.31 1.93
C VAL A 6 27.33 22.65 3.03
N ILE A 7 27.39 21.86 4.11
CA ILE A 7 28.37 22.04 5.20
C ILE A 7 29.79 21.98 4.64
N VAL A 8 30.06 21.00 3.79
CA VAL A 8 31.37 20.79 3.18
C VAL A 8 31.75 21.93 2.23
N THR A 9 30.80 22.47 1.46
CA THR A 9 30.99 23.67 0.63
C THR A 9 31.42 24.87 1.47
N ILE A 10 30.78 25.05 2.63
CA ILE A 10 31.12 26.11 3.59
C ILE A 10 32.51 25.87 4.17
N PHE A 11 32.90 24.62 4.46
CA PHE A 11 34.25 24.32 4.96
C PHE A 11 35.35 24.53 3.90
N THR A 12 35.10 24.20 2.64
CA THR A 12 36.06 24.43 1.54
C THR A 12 36.29 25.91 1.24
N LEU A 13 35.40 26.79 1.69
CA LEU A 13 35.46 28.24 1.52
C LEU A 13 36.47 28.93 2.45
N PHE A 14 36.72 28.38 3.64
CA PHE A 14 37.46 29.07 4.70
C PHE A 14 38.80 28.42 5.09
N ILE A 15 39.07 27.19 4.63
CA ILE A 15 40.26 26.42 5.04
C ILE A 15 40.90 25.80 3.79
N PRO A 16 42.22 25.99 3.52
CA PRO A 16 42.91 25.20 2.51
C PRO A 16 42.79 23.72 2.89
N LEU A 17 42.16 22.92 2.04
CA LEU A 17 41.89 21.52 2.38
C LEU A 17 43.21 20.79 2.63
N SER A 18 43.36 20.26 3.85
CA SER A 18 44.36 19.23 4.09
C SER A 18 44.07 18.01 3.21
N PHE A 19 45.09 17.21 2.91
CA PHE A 19 44.94 15.99 2.11
C PHE A 19 43.77 15.10 2.60
N THR A 20 43.61 14.99 3.92
CA THR A 20 42.51 14.25 4.56
C THR A 20 41.13 14.82 4.26
N LEU A 21 40.96 16.15 4.31
CA LEU A 21 39.70 16.82 3.97
C LEU A 21 39.33 16.63 2.50
N THR A 22 40.31 16.66 1.60
CA THR A 22 40.10 16.44 0.17
C THR A 22 39.59 15.02 -0.13
N VAL A 23 40.14 14.01 0.54
CA VAL A 23 39.68 12.61 0.38
C VAL A 23 38.25 12.42 0.90
N ILE A 24 37.93 12.98 2.07
CA ILE A 24 36.56 12.95 2.62
C ILE A 24 35.58 13.65 1.68
N PHE A 25 35.99 14.80 1.12
CA PHE A 25 35.20 15.60 0.20
C PHE A 25 34.83 14.83 -1.08
N TYR A 26 35.82 14.23 -1.77
CA TYR A 26 35.55 13.43 -2.97
C TYR A 26 34.70 12.20 -2.66
N SER A 27 34.83 11.62 -1.48
CA SER A 27 34.00 10.50 -1.04
C SER A 27 32.52 10.91 -0.90
N ILE A 28 32.24 12.08 -0.31
CA ILE A 28 30.88 12.61 -0.18
C ILE A 28 30.27 12.91 -1.55
N LEU A 29 31.05 13.49 -2.46
CA LEU A 29 30.63 13.74 -3.84
C LEU A 29 30.31 12.45 -4.60
N ALA A 30 31.14 11.41 -4.45
CA ALA A 30 30.89 10.10 -5.06
C ALA A 30 29.59 9.48 -4.54
N ILE A 31 29.34 9.55 -3.22
CA ILE A 31 28.09 9.06 -2.63
C ILE A 31 26.89 9.88 -3.12
N TYR A 32 27.04 11.21 -3.29
CA TYR A 32 25.98 12.07 -3.82
C TYR A 32 25.65 11.77 -5.29
N LEU A 33 26.69 11.54 -6.10
CA LEU A 33 26.54 11.10 -7.49
C LEU A 33 25.80 9.77 -7.57
N PHE A 34 26.27 8.78 -6.80
CA PHE A 34 25.67 7.45 -6.76
C PHE A 34 24.18 7.52 -6.39
N ASN A 35 23.82 8.27 -5.33
CA ASN A 35 22.43 8.43 -4.93
C ASN A 35 21.57 9.13 -6.00
N SER A 36 22.11 10.14 -6.68
CA SER A 36 21.38 10.87 -7.72
C SER A 36 21.10 9.99 -8.94
N ILE A 37 22.09 9.18 -9.35
CA ILE A 37 21.95 8.20 -10.43
C ILE A 37 20.95 7.11 -10.01
N MET A 38 21.07 6.57 -8.80
CA MET A 38 20.13 5.55 -8.30
C MET A 38 18.69 6.07 -8.26
N LEU A 39 18.47 7.33 -7.89
CA LEU A 39 17.15 7.93 -7.88
C LEU A 39 16.55 8.04 -9.29
N PHE A 40 17.36 8.43 -10.28
CA PHE A 40 16.94 8.48 -11.68
C PHE A 40 16.65 7.08 -12.26
N LEU A 41 17.54 6.11 -12.01
CA LEU A 41 17.38 4.73 -12.45
C LEU A 41 16.17 4.07 -11.78
N GLY A 42 15.96 4.31 -10.48
CA GLY A 42 14.79 3.83 -9.75
C GLY A 42 13.50 4.34 -10.36
N ALA A 43 13.39 5.63 -10.63
CA ALA A 43 12.20 6.22 -11.27
C ALA A 43 11.90 5.62 -12.65
N ASN A 44 12.93 5.41 -13.48
CA ASN A 44 12.76 4.76 -14.79
C ASN A 44 12.41 3.27 -14.65
N SER A 45 12.99 2.58 -13.68
CA SER A 45 12.71 1.17 -13.42
C SER A 45 11.27 1.00 -12.96
N THR A 46 10.74 1.85 -12.08
CA THR A 46 9.34 1.81 -11.64
C THR A 46 8.39 1.98 -12.82
N GLU A 47 8.63 2.97 -13.68
CA GLU A 47 7.79 3.20 -14.89
C GLU A 47 7.85 2.01 -15.85
N SER A 48 9.04 1.45 -16.07
CA SER A 48 9.25 0.27 -16.91
C SER A 48 8.56 -0.97 -16.33
N SER A 49 8.71 -1.21 -15.03
CA SER A 49 8.06 -2.33 -14.32
C SER A 49 6.55 -2.23 -14.38
N LEU A 50 5.97 -1.04 -14.17
CA LEU A 50 4.53 -0.83 -14.33
C LEU A 50 4.10 -1.15 -15.76
N LYS A 51 4.79 -0.60 -16.75
CA LYS A 51 4.47 -0.83 -18.17
C LYS A 51 4.59 -2.30 -18.57
N MET A 52 5.61 -3.00 -18.07
CA MET A 52 5.79 -4.45 -18.30
C MET A 52 4.63 -5.24 -17.68
N ARG A 53 4.25 -4.93 -16.44
CA ARG A 53 3.13 -5.60 -15.76
C ARG A 53 1.81 -5.36 -16.47
N LEU A 54 1.52 -4.13 -16.87
CA LEU A 54 0.31 -3.80 -17.63
C LEU A 54 0.27 -4.53 -18.97
N ASN A 55 1.40 -4.60 -19.68
CA ASN A 55 1.48 -5.34 -20.94
C ASN A 55 1.31 -6.85 -20.74
N PHE A 56 1.78 -7.40 -19.62
CA PHE A 56 1.58 -8.82 -19.29
C PHE A 56 0.09 -9.14 -19.13
N GLU A 57 -0.64 -8.34 -18.36
CA GLU A 57 -2.07 -8.56 -18.13
C GLU A 57 -2.92 -8.26 -19.37
N ARG A 58 -2.57 -7.24 -20.17
CA ARG A 58 -3.20 -7.00 -21.49
C ARG A 58 -3.06 -8.20 -22.42
N LYS A 59 -1.90 -8.88 -22.42
CA LYS A 59 -1.70 -10.11 -23.20
C LYS A 59 -2.56 -11.27 -22.74
N ARG A 60 -3.02 -11.27 -21.48
CA ARG A 60 -3.99 -12.24 -20.94
C ARG A 60 -5.44 -11.88 -21.29
N GLY A 61 -5.67 -10.80 -22.04
CA GLY A 61 -7.01 -10.36 -22.43
C GLY A 61 -7.76 -9.61 -21.33
N ARG A 62 -7.08 -9.16 -20.26
CA ARG A 62 -7.68 -8.38 -19.18
C ARG A 62 -7.61 -6.88 -19.52
N PRO A 63 -8.74 -6.17 -19.73
CA PRO A 63 -8.74 -4.75 -20.05
C PRO A 63 -8.51 -3.90 -18.78
N ILE A 64 -7.28 -3.86 -18.27
CA ILE A 64 -6.92 -3.09 -17.06
C ILE A 64 -7.25 -1.60 -17.22
N ASP A 65 -7.11 -1.08 -18.43
CA ASP A 65 -7.34 0.33 -18.73
C ASP A 65 -8.80 0.77 -18.47
N SER A 66 -9.71 -0.19 -18.28
CA SER A 66 -11.12 0.05 -17.93
C SER A 66 -11.44 -0.16 -16.45
N LEU A 67 -10.47 -0.57 -15.63
CA LEU A 67 -10.67 -0.68 -14.19
C LEU A 67 -10.84 0.70 -13.57
N ASP A 68 -11.71 0.78 -12.56
CA ASP A 68 -11.96 2.04 -11.88
C ASP A 68 -10.71 2.58 -11.19
N GLY A 69 -10.54 3.91 -11.23
CA GLY A 69 -9.37 4.61 -10.69
C GLY A 69 -8.00 4.23 -11.31
N PHE A 70 -7.95 3.41 -12.37
CA PHE A 70 -6.69 3.08 -13.06
C PHE A 70 -6.01 4.31 -13.65
N ASP A 71 -6.77 5.18 -14.32
CA ASP A 71 -6.25 6.43 -14.88
C ASP A 71 -5.68 7.34 -13.80
N LEU A 72 -6.32 7.42 -12.63
CA LEU A 72 -5.84 8.19 -11.50
C LEU A 72 -4.51 7.63 -10.99
N LEU A 73 -4.43 6.32 -10.77
CA LEU A 73 -3.21 5.64 -10.33
C LEU A 73 -2.06 5.82 -11.35
N SER A 74 -2.31 5.55 -12.63
CA SER A 74 -1.32 5.68 -13.70
C SER A 74 -0.79 7.12 -13.80
N ASN A 75 -1.67 8.11 -13.74
CA ASN A 75 -1.28 9.53 -13.76
C ASN A 75 -0.51 9.94 -12.50
N ASN A 76 -0.92 9.46 -11.33
CA ASN A 76 -0.25 9.75 -10.06
C ASN A 76 1.17 9.13 -10.02
N VAL A 77 1.31 7.87 -10.41
CA VAL A 77 2.62 7.21 -10.53
C VAL A 77 3.51 7.97 -11.52
N LYS A 78 2.98 8.31 -12.70
CA LYS A 78 3.73 9.09 -13.71
C LYS A 78 4.16 10.46 -13.21
N ARG A 79 3.30 11.15 -12.46
CA ARG A 79 3.62 12.45 -11.85
C ARG A 79 4.77 12.30 -10.86
N VAL A 80 4.74 11.29 -10.01
CA VAL A 80 5.76 11.08 -8.98
C VAL A 80 7.08 10.58 -9.57
N THR A 81 7.06 9.67 -10.54
CA THR A 81 8.29 9.26 -11.24
C THR A 81 8.91 10.43 -12.02
N ASN A 82 8.11 11.30 -12.64
CA ASN A 82 8.62 12.52 -13.27
C ASN A 82 9.23 13.50 -12.25
N LEU A 83 8.60 13.69 -11.09
CA LEU A 83 9.17 14.50 -10.02
C LEU A 83 10.50 13.92 -9.51
N LEU A 84 10.61 12.60 -9.35
CA LEU A 84 11.87 11.94 -9.02
C LEU A 84 12.95 12.21 -10.08
N LYS A 85 12.62 12.10 -11.37
CA LYS A 85 13.57 12.43 -12.46
C LYS A 85 14.02 13.89 -12.41
N ILE A 86 13.12 14.83 -12.12
CA ILE A 86 13.43 16.26 -11.96
C ILE A 86 14.37 16.47 -10.76
N ILE A 87 14.10 15.84 -9.62
CA ILE A 87 14.96 15.91 -8.44
C ILE A 87 16.36 15.37 -8.75
N ALA A 88 16.44 14.20 -9.39
CA ALA A 88 17.73 13.63 -9.80
C ALA A 88 18.50 14.58 -10.72
N LEU A 89 17.81 15.21 -11.68
CA LEU A 89 18.42 16.18 -12.59
C LEU A 89 18.94 17.41 -11.82
N ILE A 90 18.15 17.97 -10.90
CA ILE A 90 18.56 19.10 -10.05
C ILE A 90 19.81 18.75 -9.22
N CYS A 91 19.84 17.54 -8.64
CA CYS A 91 21.01 17.05 -7.90
C CYS A 91 22.24 16.86 -8.80
N LEU A 92 22.07 16.35 -10.03
CA LEU A 92 23.17 16.22 -11.00
C LEU A 92 23.70 17.57 -11.45
N VAL A 93 22.81 18.56 -11.68
CA VAL A 93 23.21 19.94 -12.00
C VAL A 93 23.96 20.57 -10.83
N ALA A 94 23.48 20.40 -9.60
CA ALA A 94 24.19 20.84 -8.40
C ALA A 94 25.60 20.24 -8.34
N LEU A 95 25.73 18.93 -8.57
CA LEU A 95 27.03 18.26 -8.60
C LEU A 95 27.93 18.81 -9.71
N ALA A 96 27.41 19.02 -10.92
CA ALA A 96 28.19 19.55 -12.03
C ALA A 96 28.71 20.97 -11.72
N LEU A 97 27.85 21.85 -11.19
CA LEU A 97 28.25 23.19 -10.75
C LEU A 97 29.32 23.13 -9.65
N PHE A 98 29.22 22.16 -8.73
CA PHE A 98 30.24 21.94 -7.71
C PHE A 98 31.60 21.51 -8.29
N VAL A 99 31.62 20.62 -9.27
CA VAL A 99 32.86 20.19 -9.92
C VAL A 99 33.50 21.36 -10.70
N VAL A 100 32.69 22.15 -11.41
CA VAL A 100 33.17 23.32 -12.16
C VAL A 100 33.71 24.39 -11.19
N MET A 101 33.05 24.61 -10.05
CA MET A 101 33.53 25.50 -8.99
C MET A 101 34.94 25.09 -8.52
N LEU A 102 35.19 23.80 -8.28
CA LEU A 102 36.51 23.31 -7.86
C LEU A 102 37.60 23.54 -8.93
N TYR A 103 37.23 23.43 -10.20
CA TYR A 103 38.18 23.59 -11.31
C TYR A 103 38.48 25.06 -11.61
N MET A 104 37.47 25.93 -11.61
CA MET A 104 37.60 27.34 -11.98
C MET A 104 37.86 28.27 -10.78
N GLY A 105 37.62 27.80 -9.55
CA GLY A 105 37.79 28.60 -8.34
C GLY A 105 36.74 29.71 -8.14
N ASP A 106 35.64 29.71 -8.91
CA ASP A 106 34.58 30.72 -8.81
C ASP A 106 33.57 30.36 -7.72
N LEU A 107 33.56 31.15 -6.65
CA LEU A 107 32.68 30.96 -5.49
C LEU A 107 31.20 31.17 -5.82
N ASN A 108 30.85 31.95 -6.85
CA ASN A 108 29.45 32.16 -7.24
C ASN A 108 28.79 30.85 -7.70
N LEU A 109 29.56 29.99 -8.37
CA LEU A 109 29.11 28.66 -8.78
C LEU A 109 28.88 27.75 -7.58
N GLY A 110 29.67 27.89 -6.51
CA GLY A 110 29.48 27.17 -5.25
C GLY A 110 28.17 27.55 -4.55
N PHE A 111 27.83 28.84 -4.49
CA PHE A 111 26.55 29.29 -3.95
C PHE A 111 25.36 28.80 -4.79
N ALA A 112 25.48 28.85 -6.12
CA ALA A 112 24.46 28.30 -7.01
C ALA A 112 24.26 26.79 -6.76
N ALA A 113 25.35 26.04 -6.67
CA ALA A 113 25.33 24.60 -6.44
C ALA A 113 24.73 24.23 -5.07
N ALA A 114 25.05 24.99 -4.02
CA ALA A 114 24.43 24.84 -2.70
C ALA A 114 22.90 25.12 -2.75
N GLY A 115 22.49 26.17 -3.47
CA GLY A 115 21.08 26.49 -3.70
C GLY A 115 20.31 25.35 -4.40
N PHE A 116 20.85 24.82 -5.49
CA PHE A 116 20.25 23.66 -6.18
C PHE A 116 20.19 22.41 -5.29
N SER A 117 21.23 22.15 -4.49
CA SER A 117 21.23 21.02 -3.55
C SER A 117 20.13 21.14 -2.47
N LEU A 118 19.89 22.36 -1.96
CA LEU A 118 18.80 22.62 -1.01
C LEU A 118 17.41 22.48 -1.65
N VAL A 119 17.23 22.96 -2.89
CA VAL A 119 15.98 22.76 -3.65
C VAL A 119 15.74 21.27 -3.87
N GLY A 120 16.76 20.52 -4.30
CA GLY A 120 16.67 19.06 -4.46
C GLY A 120 16.32 18.36 -3.15
N PHE A 121 16.89 18.80 -2.02
CA PHE A 121 16.54 18.29 -0.70
C PHE A 121 15.10 18.58 -0.30
N GLY A 122 14.62 19.82 -0.50
CA GLY A 122 13.24 20.19 -0.20
C GLY A 122 12.23 19.36 -0.99
N LEU A 123 12.47 19.17 -2.28
CA LEU A 123 11.65 18.32 -3.14
C LEU A 123 11.73 16.84 -2.73
N ALA A 124 12.91 16.35 -2.34
CA ALA A 124 13.07 14.96 -1.88
C ALA A 124 12.29 14.69 -0.58
N LEU A 125 12.17 15.67 0.32
CA LEU A 125 11.35 15.55 1.53
C LEU A 125 9.86 15.38 1.20
N LEU A 126 9.36 16.03 0.15
CA LEU A 126 7.97 15.89 -0.29
C LEU A 126 7.65 14.47 -0.80
N ILE A 127 8.64 13.76 -1.35
CA ILE A 127 8.44 12.43 -1.96
C ILE A 127 8.70 11.29 -0.98
N ARG A 128 9.50 11.51 0.07
CA ARG A 128 9.94 10.45 1.00
C ARG A 128 8.79 9.66 1.65
N SER A 129 7.58 10.19 1.68
CA SER A 129 6.40 9.50 2.23
C SER A 129 5.76 8.48 1.29
N LEU A 130 6.20 8.37 0.03
CA LEU A 130 5.53 7.54 -0.98
C LEU A 130 6.26 6.20 -1.17
N ASN A 131 5.54 5.10 -0.98
CA ASN A 131 6.05 3.76 -1.28
C ASN A 131 5.78 3.43 -2.76
N LEU A 132 6.81 3.09 -3.54
CA LEU A 132 6.73 2.82 -4.98
C LEU A 132 7.10 1.37 -5.32
N ASN A 133 6.67 0.40 -4.50
CA ASN A 133 6.98 -1.00 -4.73
C ASN A 133 5.83 -1.74 -5.45
N ILE A 134 5.81 -1.70 -6.78
CA ILE A 134 4.74 -2.30 -7.62
C ILE A 134 4.56 -3.82 -7.40
N HIS A 135 5.54 -4.51 -6.82
CA HIS A 135 5.47 -5.95 -6.60
C HIS A 135 4.71 -6.34 -5.32
N ASP A 136 4.53 -5.40 -4.39
CA ASP A 136 3.80 -5.64 -3.15
C ASP A 136 2.31 -5.37 -3.32
N VAL A 137 1.46 -6.12 -2.60
CA VAL A 137 -0.02 -6.00 -2.58
C VAL A 137 -0.49 -4.59 -2.17
N ASN A 138 0.29 -3.88 -1.34
CA ASN A 138 0.00 -2.49 -0.93
C ASN A 138 0.95 -1.47 -1.57
N GLY A 139 1.67 -1.89 -2.60
CA GLY A 139 2.76 -1.17 -3.22
C GLY A 139 2.39 0.13 -3.93
N LEU A 140 1.14 0.23 -4.35
CA LEU A 140 0.59 1.36 -5.09
C LEU A 140 -0.57 2.06 -4.36
N GLN A 141 -0.83 1.66 -3.13
CA GLN A 141 -1.96 2.13 -2.32
C GLN A 141 -1.91 3.64 -2.06
N ASP A 142 -0.72 4.24 -1.98
CA ASP A 142 -0.55 5.70 -1.83
C ASP A 142 -1.01 6.51 -3.05
N PHE A 143 -1.14 5.86 -4.22
CA PHE A 143 -1.48 6.49 -5.49
C PHE A 143 -2.93 6.27 -5.92
N TYR A 144 -3.62 5.40 -5.20
CA TYR A 144 -5.01 5.06 -5.44
C TYR A 144 -5.87 5.48 -4.25
N LYS A 145 -7.06 5.95 -4.55
CA LYS A 145 -8.13 6.14 -3.59
C LYS A 145 -9.39 5.57 -4.24
N PRO A 146 -10.21 4.79 -3.52
CA PRO A 146 -11.47 4.29 -4.06
C PRO A 146 -12.32 5.45 -4.55
N THR A 147 -12.81 5.34 -5.78
CA THR A 147 -13.71 6.32 -6.41
C THR A 147 -15.16 5.89 -6.34
N THR A 148 -15.42 4.60 -6.15
CA THR A 148 -16.75 4.03 -5.96
C THR A 148 -16.85 3.34 -4.62
N HIS A 149 -17.95 3.60 -3.93
CA HIS A 149 -18.41 2.79 -2.80
C HIS A 149 -19.74 2.17 -3.20
N GLN A 150 -19.87 0.86 -2.99
CA GLN A 150 -21.13 0.16 -3.22
C GLN A 150 -22.15 0.63 -2.18
N ILE A 151 -23.38 0.86 -2.64
CA ILE A 151 -24.49 1.36 -1.80
C ILE A 151 -25.07 0.23 -0.94
N PHE A 152 -25.08 -0.98 -1.49
CA PHE A 152 -25.46 -2.21 -0.82
C PHE A 152 -24.26 -3.14 -0.86
N LEU A 153 -23.93 -3.71 0.29
CA LEU A 153 -22.86 -4.68 0.41
C LEU A 153 -23.51 -6.02 0.67
N ASP A 154 -23.27 -6.98 -0.23
CA ASP A 154 -23.70 -8.36 -0.02
C ASP A 154 -22.69 -9.05 0.91
N ASN A 155 -21.40 -8.75 0.73
CA ASN A 155 -20.28 -9.30 1.49
C ASN A 155 -19.51 -8.22 2.23
N PHE A 156 -19.67 -8.19 3.55
CA PHE A 156 -19.22 -7.09 4.38
C PHE A 156 -17.71 -6.82 4.26
N PHE A 157 -16.85 -7.80 4.57
CA PHE A 157 -15.40 -7.64 4.48
C PHE A 157 -14.88 -7.71 3.05
N GLY A 158 -15.32 -8.69 2.26
CA GLY A 158 -14.79 -8.97 0.93
C GLY A 158 -14.98 -7.80 -0.05
N GLU A 159 -16.15 -7.18 -0.05
CA GLU A 159 -16.42 -6.04 -0.94
C GLU A 159 -15.74 -4.77 -0.46
N ILE A 160 -15.72 -4.49 0.85
CA ILE A 160 -15.01 -3.33 1.37
C ILE A 160 -13.51 -3.44 1.10
N LEU A 161 -12.89 -4.60 1.33
CA LEU A 161 -11.47 -4.77 1.05
C LEU A 161 -11.17 -4.65 -0.43
N SER A 162 -11.91 -5.34 -1.29
CA SER A 162 -11.66 -5.33 -2.74
C SER A 162 -11.82 -3.92 -3.35
N ASN A 163 -12.78 -3.12 -2.87
CA ASN A 163 -12.94 -1.72 -3.28
C ASN A 163 -11.73 -0.83 -2.90
N HIS A 164 -10.98 -1.20 -1.85
CA HIS A 164 -9.79 -0.49 -1.37
C HIS A 164 -8.47 -1.03 -1.93
N LEU A 165 -8.50 -2.07 -2.75
CA LEU A 165 -7.33 -2.55 -3.48
C LEU A 165 -7.03 -1.62 -4.66
N ASP A 166 -5.74 -1.38 -4.91
CA ASP A 166 -5.35 -0.70 -6.14
C ASP A 166 -5.66 -1.59 -7.37
N PRO A 167 -5.86 -1.02 -8.57
CA PRO A 167 -6.29 -1.79 -9.73
C PRO A 167 -5.34 -2.91 -10.15
N VAL A 168 -4.03 -2.82 -9.83
CA VAL A 168 -3.07 -3.89 -10.15
C VAL A 168 -3.23 -5.05 -9.16
N THR A 169 -3.42 -4.74 -7.88
CA THR A 169 -3.66 -5.72 -6.82
C THR A 169 -5.06 -6.32 -6.90
N PHE A 170 -6.06 -5.55 -7.34
CA PHE A 170 -7.41 -6.03 -7.56
C PHE A 170 -7.44 -7.22 -8.54
N LEU A 171 -6.60 -7.22 -9.57
CA LEU A 171 -6.48 -8.37 -10.48
C LEU A 171 -5.96 -9.64 -9.81
N LYS A 172 -5.23 -9.49 -8.70
CA LYS A 172 -4.76 -10.60 -7.86
C LYS A 172 -5.81 -11.06 -6.87
N TRP A 173 -6.80 -10.23 -6.57
CA TRP A 173 -7.90 -10.61 -5.71
C TRP A 173 -8.69 -11.79 -6.29
N ASP A 174 -9.04 -11.74 -7.58
CA ASP A 174 -9.77 -12.83 -8.24
C ASP A 174 -8.98 -14.15 -8.23
N GLU A 175 -7.67 -14.08 -8.51
CA GLU A 175 -6.77 -15.23 -8.44
C GLU A 175 -6.64 -15.77 -7.02
N TYR A 176 -6.58 -14.87 -6.03
CA TYR A 176 -6.55 -15.22 -4.62
C TYR A 176 -7.82 -15.99 -4.22
N LEU A 177 -9.01 -15.54 -4.61
CA LEU A 177 -10.26 -16.24 -4.35
C LEU A 177 -10.31 -17.62 -5.01
N VAL A 178 -9.80 -17.74 -6.24
CA VAL A 178 -9.73 -19.04 -6.94
C VAL A 178 -8.80 -20.02 -6.24
N GLU A 179 -7.61 -19.59 -5.83
CA GLU A 179 -6.68 -20.46 -5.10
C GLU A 179 -7.19 -20.79 -3.69
N LEU A 180 -7.80 -19.82 -3.01
CA LEU A 180 -8.44 -20.02 -1.71
C LEU A 180 -9.57 -21.07 -1.79
N ASN A 181 -10.37 -21.03 -2.86
CA ASN A 181 -11.46 -21.99 -3.08
C ASN A 181 -10.95 -23.44 -3.22
N LYS A 182 -9.73 -23.64 -3.71
CA LYS A 182 -9.14 -24.99 -3.86
C LYS A 182 -8.70 -25.60 -2.54
N ILE A 183 -8.42 -24.77 -1.54
CA ILE A 183 -7.93 -25.20 -0.22
C ILE A 183 -9.01 -25.16 0.86
N LEU A 184 -10.27 -24.92 0.51
CA LEU A 184 -11.39 -24.99 1.46
C LEU A 184 -11.55 -26.40 2.01
N THR A 185 -11.84 -26.52 3.31
CA THR A 185 -12.08 -27.84 3.90
C THR A 185 -13.41 -28.42 3.41
N PRO A 186 -13.50 -29.74 3.13
CA PRO A 186 -14.75 -30.36 2.71
C PRO A 186 -15.88 -30.20 3.74
N THR A 187 -15.53 -30.20 5.02
CA THR A 187 -16.46 -30.00 6.14
C THR A 187 -17.06 -28.59 6.13
N PHE A 188 -16.27 -27.56 5.82
CA PHE A 188 -16.76 -26.20 5.67
C PHE A 188 -17.71 -26.07 4.47
N ILE A 189 -17.30 -26.61 3.31
CA ILE A 189 -18.13 -26.60 2.10
C ILE A 189 -19.50 -27.24 2.35
N GLN A 190 -19.51 -28.38 3.05
CA GLN A 190 -20.76 -29.08 3.38
C GLN A 190 -21.64 -28.24 4.30
N LYS A 191 -21.08 -27.67 5.39
CA LYS A 191 -21.83 -26.84 6.34
C LYS A 191 -22.49 -25.64 5.66
N VAL A 192 -21.78 -24.94 4.78
CA VAL A 192 -22.34 -23.78 4.08
C VAL A 192 -23.48 -24.20 3.18
N LYS A 193 -23.31 -25.28 2.39
CA LYS A 193 -24.37 -25.77 1.49
C LYS A 193 -25.61 -26.28 2.22
N GLU A 194 -25.47 -26.76 3.45
CA GLU A 194 -26.60 -27.16 4.30
C GLU A 194 -27.37 -25.97 4.88
N GLN A 195 -26.70 -24.83 5.08
CA GLN A 195 -27.30 -23.62 5.65
C GLN A 195 -27.90 -22.72 4.55
N GLU A 196 -27.17 -22.54 3.46
CA GLU A 196 -27.48 -21.63 2.36
C GLU A 196 -27.18 -22.36 1.03
N GLU A 197 -28.18 -23.02 0.45
CA GLU A 197 -28.01 -23.90 -0.73
C GLU A 197 -27.62 -23.13 -2.00
N ASP A 198 -28.07 -21.88 -2.12
CA ASP A 198 -27.89 -21.03 -3.31
C ASP A 198 -26.57 -20.22 -3.31
N GLU A 199 -25.87 -20.18 -2.18
CA GLU A 199 -24.68 -19.34 -2.02
C GLU A 199 -23.36 -20.08 -2.25
N LEU A 200 -22.34 -19.33 -2.66
CA LEU A 200 -21.01 -19.89 -2.92
C LEU A 200 -20.21 -20.02 -1.61
N PRO A 201 -19.66 -21.22 -1.29
CA PRO A 201 -18.87 -21.41 -0.06
C PRO A 201 -17.66 -20.49 0.08
N ILE A 202 -17.05 -20.08 -1.04
CA ILE A 202 -15.92 -19.16 -1.04
C ILE A 202 -16.27 -17.79 -0.46
N THR A 203 -17.52 -17.35 -0.65
CA THR A 203 -18.03 -16.07 -0.15
C THR A 203 -18.05 -16.04 1.37
N PHE A 204 -18.58 -17.09 2.00
CA PHE A 204 -18.54 -17.25 3.46
C PHE A 204 -17.13 -17.46 4.00
N ALA A 205 -16.30 -18.20 3.24
CA ALA A 205 -14.92 -18.44 3.63
C ALA A 205 -14.13 -17.13 3.70
N ILE A 206 -14.26 -16.25 2.70
CA ILE A 206 -13.53 -14.99 2.68
C ILE A 206 -13.98 -14.07 3.81
N GLU A 207 -15.28 -13.98 4.08
CA GLU A 207 -15.81 -13.22 5.22
C GLU A 207 -15.25 -13.73 6.54
N LYS A 208 -15.32 -15.06 6.79
CA LYS A 208 -14.79 -15.65 8.02
C LYS A 208 -13.28 -15.45 8.15
N ILE A 209 -12.52 -15.62 7.07
CA ILE A 209 -11.05 -15.46 7.09
C ILE A 209 -10.66 -14.00 7.37
N LEU A 210 -11.27 -13.05 6.67
CA LEU A 210 -10.99 -11.63 6.88
C LEU A 210 -11.40 -11.17 8.28
N PHE A 211 -12.50 -11.70 8.80
CA PHE A 211 -12.91 -11.47 10.18
C PHE A 211 -11.90 -12.03 11.20
N LEU A 212 -11.38 -13.24 10.98
CA LEU A 212 -10.33 -13.81 11.83
C LEU A 212 -9.05 -12.97 11.78
N TYR A 213 -8.64 -12.50 10.60
CA TYR A 213 -7.52 -11.56 10.48
C TYR A 213 -7.80 -10.26 11.21
N TYR A 214 -9.03 -9.76 11.17
CA TYR A 214 -9.42 -8.55 11.89
C TYR A 214 -9.34 -8.73 13.41
N LEU A 215 -9.87 -9.84 13.94
CA LEU A 215 -9.75 -10.17 15.36
C LEU A 215 -8.29 -10.34 15.79
N LYS A 216 -7.44 -10.94 14.94
CA LYS A 216 -6.01 -11.05 15.19
C LYS A 216 -5.32 -9.68 15.18
N PHE A 217 -5.70 -8.81 14.25
CA PHE A 217 -5.22 -7.44 14.13
C PHE A 217 -5.55 -6.59 15.37
N GLN A 218 -6.71 -6.82 15.99
CA GLN A 218 -7.12 -6.18 17.25
C GLN A 218 -6.54 -6.86 18.50
N GLU A 219 -5.65 -7.84 18.34
CA GLU A 219 -5.04 -8.62 19.42
C GLU A 219 -6.05 -9.40 20.28
N VAL A 220 -7.27 -9.64 19.78
CA VAL A 220 -8.31 -10.41 20.46
C VAL A 220 -7.99 -11.91 20.45
N LEU A 221 -7.39 -12.40 19.35
CA LEU A 221 -7.00 -13.81 19.19
C LEU A 221 -5.49 -14.01 19.41
N THR A 222 -5.13 -15.05 20.16
CA THR A 222 -3.75 -15.55 20.17
C THR A 222 -3.42 -16.17 18.81
N GLU A 223 -2.13 -16.36 18.51
CA GLU A 223 -1.70 -16.98 17.24
C GLU A 223 -2.21 -18.42 17.12
N GLU A 224 -2.19 -19.17 18.23
CA GLU A 224 -2.70 -20.53 18.31
C GLU A 224 -4.20 -20.60 18.03
N GLN A 225 -4.98 -19.70 18.65
CA GLN A 225 -6.44 -19.61 18.41
C GLN A 225 -6.75 -19.23 16.97
N PHE A 226 -6.02 -18.25 16.41
CA PHE A 226 -6.19 -17.84 15.03
C PHE A 226 -5.95 -19.01 14.07
N ILE A 227 -4.86 -19.77 14.24
CA ILE A 227 -4.55 -20.94 13.40
C ILE A 227 -5.62 -22.03 13.57
N GLN A 228 -6.09 -22.26 14.79
CA GLN A 228 -7.13 -23.26 15.06
C GLN A 228 -8.45 -22.92 14.37
N GLU A 229 -8.91 -21.67 14.46
CA GLU A 229 -10.14 -21.22 13.79
C GLU A 229 -9.99 -21.24 12.26
N LEU A 230 -8.80 -20.90 11.75
CA LEU A 230 -8.50 -20.92 10.33
C LEU A 230 -8.55 -22.33 9.74
N LYS A 231 -8.09 -23.34 10.49
CA LYS A 231 -8.17 -24.77 10.14
C LYS A 231 -9.60 -25.28 9.94
N GLU A 232 -10.59 -24.61 10.51
CA GLU A 232 -11.99 -24.98 10.27
C GLU A 232 -12.45 -24.60 8.86
N VAL A 233 -11.84 -23.58 8.26
CA VAL A 233 -12.26 -23.00 6.98
C VAL A 233 -11.40 -23.52 5.83
N ILE A 234 -10.08 -23.51 6.03
CA ILE A 234 -9.09 -23.90 5.01
C ILE A 234 -8.14 -24.97 5.52
N ASP A 235 -7.62 -25.75 4.58
CA ASP A 235 -6.49 -26.63 4.78
C ASP A 235 -5.20 -25.81 4.92
N VAL A 236 -4.84 -25.48 6.16
CA VAL A 236 -3.63 -24.69 6.45
C VAL A 236 -2.34 -25.45 6.20
N ASP A 237 -2.40 -26.78 6.03
CA ASP A 237 -1.25 -27.63 5.75
C ASP A 237 -1.00 -27.77 4.23
N SER A 238 -1.79 -27.07 3.40
CA SER A 238 -1.61 -27.00 1.95
C SER A 238 -0.28 -26.34 1.56
N ASP A 239 0.44 -26.92 0.60
CA ASP A 239 1.71 -26.38 0.08
C ASP A 239 1.60 -24.94 -0.47
N ASN A 240 0.39 -24.56 -0.91
CA ASN A 240 0.13 -23.25 -1.50
C ASN A 240 -0.33 -22.20 -0.48
N PHE A 241 -0.41 -22.55 0.81
CA PHE A 241 -0.85 -21.65 1.87
C PHE A 241 0.20 -21.55 2.98
N ASN A 242 0.41 -20.34 3.46
CA ASN A 242 1.22 -20.09 4.64
C ASN A 242 0.64 -18.90 5.40
N VAL A 243 0.40 -19.08 6.69
CA VAL A 243 -0.24 -18.05 7.53
C VAL A 243 0.49 -16.70 7.49
N GLU A 244 1.82 -16.72 7.53
CA GLU A 244 2.63 -15.51 7.53
C GLU A 244 2.78 -14.90 6.14
N LYS A 245 2.93 -15.74 5.10
CA LYS A 245 3.24 -15.29 3.73
C LYS A 245 2.01 -15.11 2.84
N GLY A 246 0.87 -15.67 3.22
CA GLY A 246 -0.38 -15.67 2.45
C GLY A 246 -0.51 -16.87 1.52
N ILE A 247 -1.05 -16.66 0.32
CA ILE A 247 -1.23 -17.69 -0.71
C ILE A 247 -0.13 -17.60 -1.75
N PHE A 248 0.42 -18.76 -2.14
CA PHE A 248 1.36 -18.87 -3.24
C PHE A 248 0.61 -18.95 -4.57
N MET A 249 0.77 -17.92 -5.41
CA MET A 249 0.16 -17.84 -6.72
C MET A 249 1.10 -17.15 -7.73
N GLU A 250 1.08 -17.61 -8.97
CA GLU A 250 1.91 -17.06 -10.06
C GLU A 250 3.41 -16.91 -9.75
N GLY A 251 3.97 -17.84 -8.97
CA GLY A 251 5.39 -17.84 -8.62
C GLY A 251 5.77 -16.86 -7.50
N GLY A 252 4.80 -16.29 -6.79
CA GLY A 252 5.02 -15.39 -5.65
C GLY A 252 4.01 -15.61 -4.51
N TRP A 253 4.33 -15.08 -3.33
CA TRP A 253 3.43 -15.07 -2.19
C TRP A 253 2.67 -13.75 -2.15
N TYR A 254 1.36 -13.81 -1.94
CA TYR A 254 0.47 -12.66 -1.96
C TYR A 254 -0.54 -12.73 -0.81
N PHE A 255 -1.02 -11.56 -0.40
CA PHE A 255 -1.98 -11.37 0.70
C PHE A 255 -1.48 -11.99 2.00
N SER A 256 -0.25 -11.64 2.38
CA SER A 256 0.30 -11.98 3.70
C SER A 256 -0.53 -11.35 4.82
N ALA A 257 -0.42 -11.87 6.05
CA ALA A 257 -1.07 -11.27 7.21
C ALA A 257 -0.73 -9.77 7.35
N ASN A 258 0.53 -9.41 7.11
CA ASN A 258 0.99 -8.03 7.14
C ASN A 258 0.37 -7.18 6.03
N ASP A 259 0.15 -7.73 4.84
CA ASP A 259 -0.52 -7.01 3.76
C ASP A 259 -1.98 -6.71 4.10
N ILE A 260 -2.68 -7.68 4.67
CA ILE A 260 -4.06 -7.50 5.16
C ILE A 260 -4.10 -6.46 6.28
N TYR A 261 -3.17 -6.47 7.22
CA TYR A 261 -3.12 -5.47 8.32
C TYR A 261 -2.81 -4.05 7.83
N LYS A 262 -1.94 -3.91 6.82
CA LYS A 262 -1.73 -2.61 6.16
C LYS A 262 -3.01 -2.12 5.49
N LEU A 263 -3.73 -3.02 4.83
CA LEU A 263 -5.01 -2.71 4.19
C LEU A 263 -6.06 -2.30 5.23
N PHE A 264 -6.16 -2.99 6.37
CA PHE A 264 -7.04 -2.58 7.47
C PHE A 264 -6.69 -1.19 8.01
N ASN A 265 -5.40 -0.89 8.22
CA ASN A 265 -4.98 0.45 8.65
C ASN A 265 -5.35 1.52 7.62
N TYR A 266 -5.20 1.22 6.33
CA TYR A 266 -5.61 2.11 5.26
C TYR A 266 -7.13 2.33 5.27
N ILE A 267 -7.93 1.26 5.30
CA ILE A 267 -9.39 1.35 5.39
C ILE A 267 -9.81 2.12 6.65
N LYS A 268 -9.18 1.89 7.80
CA LYS A 268 -9.50 2.61 9.05
C LYS A 268 -9.24 4.11 8.96
N LYS A 269 -8.27 4.53 8.13
CA LYS A 269 -7.97 5.94 7.87
C LYS A 269 -9.01 6.60 6.96
N PHE A 270 -9.51 5.90 5.94
CA PHE A 270 -10.40 6.48 4.93
C PHE A 270 -11.89 6.21 5.19
N ASN A 271 -12.22 5.02 5.69
CA ASN A 271 -13.57 4.59 6.05
C ASN A 271 -13.59 3.93 7.45
N PRO A 272 -13.39 4.70 8.54
CA PRO A 272 -13.43 4.17 9.91
C PRO A 272 -14.81 3.61 10.31
N GLY A 273 -15.87 4.06 9.64
CA GLY A 273 -17.23 3.64 9.92
C GLY A 273 -17.43 2.13 9.84
N PHE A 274 -16.82 1.51 8.83
CA PHE A 274 -16.79 0.06 8.64
C PHE A 274 -16.41 -0.71 9.92
N PHE A 275 -15.26 -0.39 10.51
CA PHE A 275 -14.76 -1.06 11.71
C PHE A 275 -15.59 -0.71 12.96
N ASN A 276 -16.03 0.55 13.08
CA ASN A 276 -16.86 0.98 14.21
C ASN A 276 -18.19 0.22 14.31
N ILE A 277 -18.77 -0.21 13.19
CA ILE A 277 -20.00 -1.01 13.18
C ILE A 277 -19.72 -2.44 13.60
N ILE A 278 -18.64 -3.06 13.10
CA ILE A 278 -18.27 -4.41 13.53
C ILE A 278 -17.97 -4.45 15.02
N ASP A 279 -17.19 -3.51 15.52
CA ASP A 279 -16.82 -3.45 16.93
C ASP A 279 -18.07 -3.27 17.81
N ARG A 280 -19.03 -2.44 17.39
CA ARG A 280 -20.31 -2.27 18.08
C ARG A 280 -21.19 -3.51 18.01
N LEU A 281 -21.28 -4.14 16.84
CA LEU A 281 -22.04 -5.38 16.66
C LEU A 281 -21.48 -6.50 17.53
N GLN A 282 -20.16 -6.62 17.65
CA GLN A 282 -19.51 -7.59 18.53
C GLN A 282 -19.86 -7.35 20.00
N LEU A 283 -19.84 -6.09 20.46
CA LEU A 283 -20.23 -5.73 21.82
C LEU A 283 -21.71 -6.03 22.09
N GLU A 284 -22.59 -5.64 21.17
CA GLU A 284 -24.04 -5.87 21.31
C GLU A 284 -24.38 -7.37 21.28
N LEU A 285 -23.69 -8.17 20.46
CA LEU A 285 -23.84 -9.63 20.48
C LEU A 285 -23.32 -10.22 21.80
N ALA A 286 -22.19 -9.76 22.32
CA ALA A 286 -21.64 -10.26 23.57
C ALA A 286 -22.57 -9.96 24.77
N ASP A 287 -23.15 -8.76 24.82
CA ASP A 287 -23.93 -8.29 25.96
C ASP A 287 -25.44 -8.62 25.87
N ASN A 288 -26.00 -8.69 24.65
CA ASN A 288 -27.45 -8.65 24.42
C ASN A 288 -27.96 -9.66 23.36
N ILE A 289 -27.33 -10.84 23.20
CA ILE A 289 -27.78 -11.90 22.27
C ILE A 289 -29.30 -12.18 22.35
N GLU A 290 -29.86 -12.21 23.56
CA GLU A 290 -31.29 -12.52 23.76
C GLU A 290 -32.21 -11.43 23.19
N ARG A 291 -31.77 -10.17 23.19
CA ARG A 291 -32.51 -9.04 22.62
C ARG A 291 -32.42 -9.07 21.10
N ILE A 292 -31.21 -9.21 20.55
CA ILE A 292 -30.99 -9.27 19.10
C ILE A 292 -31.76 -10.44 18.48
N SER A 293 -31.81 -11.59 19.16
CA SER A 293 -32.56 -12.76 18.68
C SER A 293 -34.08 -12.56 18.68
N LYS A 294 -34.63 -11.58 19.42
CA LYS A 294 -36.07 -11.34 19.56
C LYS A 294 -36.55 -10.17 18.71
N ASP A 295 -35.69 -9.19 18.46
CA ASP A 295 -36.04 -8.02 17.67
C ASP A 295 -36.02 -8.40 16.16
N PRO A 296 -37.10 -8.14 15.41
CA PRO A 296 -37.20 -8.55 14.01
C PRO A 296 -36.39 -7.66 13.05
N ILE A 297 -35.88 -6.53 13.55
CA ILE A 297 -35.07 -5.57 12.79
C ILE A 297 -34.00 -5.01 13.73
N TYR A 298 -32.73 -5.16 13.36
CA TYR A 298 -31.59 -4.50 13.98
C TYR A 298 -31.00 -3.48 13.00
N MET A 299 -30.91 -2.22 13.43
CA MET A 299 -30.31 -1.16 12.65
C MET A 299 -29.22 -0.46 13.46
N ASP A 300 -28.02 -0.38 12.91
CA ASP A 300 -26.95 0.46 13.42
C ASP A 300 -26.42 1.35 12.29
N SER A 301 -25.97 2.54 12.64
CA SER A 301 -25.35 3.43 11.68
C SER A 301 -24.15 4.14 12.27
N THR A 302 -23.28 4.55 11.36
CA THR A 302 -22.09 5.31 11.67
C THR A 302 -21.90 6.35 10.59
N ALA A 303 -21.44 7.52 10.99
CA ALA A 303 -21.06 8.57 10.09
C ALA A 303 -19.68 9.06 10.51
N GLN A 304 -18.88 9.47 9.53
CA GLN A 304 -17.58 10.06 9.80
C GLN A 304 -17.75 11.35 10.63
N GLU A 305 -17.13 11.39 11.82
CA GLU A 305 -17.29 12.50 12.77
C GLU A 305 -16.73 13.83 12.25
N VAL A 306 -15.65 13.77 11.46
CA VAL A 306 -14.98 14.94 10.92
C VAL A 306 -14.89 14.84 9.40
N VAL A 307 -15.50 15.81 8.72
CA VAL A 307 -15.49 15.95 7.26
C VAL A 307 -14.81 17.26 6.89
N TYR A 308 -13.93 17.23 5.90
CA TYR A 308 -13.25 18.42 5.40
C TYR A 308 -14.00 19.03 4.23
N LEU A 309 -13.83 20.33 4.01
CA LEU A 309 -14.42 20.99 2.84
C LEU A 309 -13.91 20.33 1.55
N ASN A 310 -14.83 19.96 0.66
CA ASN A 310 -14.57 19.20 -0.58
C ASN A 310 -14.02 17.78 -0.38
N SER A 311 -14.28 17.14 0.77
CA SER A 311 -14.07 15.70 0.95
C SER A 311 -15.39 14.91 0.85
N GLU A 312 -15.26 13.60 0.67
CA GLU A 312 -16.39 12.68 0.80
C GLU A 312 -16.82 12.55 2.27
N LEU A 313 -18.11 12.26 2.48
CA LEU A 313 -18.68 11.87 3.78
C LEU A 313 -19.04 10.38 3.69
N ASN A 314 -18.41 9.58 4.55
CA ASN A 314 -18.73 8.16 4.65
C ASN A 314 -19.83 7.94 5.69
N ILE A 315 -20.95 7.38 5.24
CA ILE A 315 -22.05 6.92 6.09
C ILE A 315 -22.20 5.44 5.84
N PHE A 316 -22.22 4.65 6.90
CA PHE A 316 -22.49 3.23 6.82
C PHE A 316 -23.73 2.92 7.64
N CYS A 317 -24.65 2.18 7.04
CA CYS A 317 -25.86 1.71 7.68
C CYS A 317 -25.87 0.19 7.62
N PHE A 318 -25.92 -0.45 8.78
CA PHE A 318 -26.15 -1.87 8.91
C PHE A 318 -27.63 -2.09 9.25
N LEU A 319 -28.28 -2.95 8.48
CA LEU A 319 -29.67 -3.33 8.66
C LEU A 319 -29.77 -4.85 8.54
N PHE A 320 -30.27 -5.49 9.59
CA PHE A 320 -30.52 -6.92 9.67
C PHE A 320 -31.97 -7.19 10.05
#